data_AF-A0A7Y8WST1-F1
#
_entry.id   AF-A0A7Y8WST1-F1
#
_cell.length_a   1.000
_cell.length_b   1.000
_cell.length_c   1.000
_cell.angle_alpha   90.00
_cell.angle_beta   90.00
_cell.angle_gamma   90.00
#
_symmetry.space_group_name_H-M   'P 1'
#
loop_
_entity.id
_entity.type
_entity.pdbx_description
1 polymer ?
#
loop_
_entity_poly.entity_id
_entity_poly.type
_entity_poly.pdbx_seq_one_letter_code
_entity_poly.pdbx_strand_id
1 'polypeptide(L)'
;MYRVCFVCTGTICRSPMAESAFRACVTEAGLARLVEVDSAGTEDAAKVRLLRSYDPAAPAGADVPDPYYGSLDGFEKCLRLVEAARPGLLEAVEEALNPKEHVP
;
A
#
# COMPACT_ATOMS: atom_id res chain seq x y z
N MET A 1 -0.04 14.68 -9.98
CA MET A 1 -0.70 13.77 -9.02
C MET A 1 -0.13 12.38 -9.19
N TYR A 2 0.34 11.77 -8.11
CA TYR A 2 0.77 10.38 -8.05
C TYR A 2 -0.39 9.51 -7.57
N ARG A 3 -0.52 8.29 -8.12
CA ARG A 3 -1.70 7.45 -7.92
C ARG A 3 -1.33 6.12 -7.26
N VAL A 4 -2.05 5.75 -6.21
CA VAL A 4 -1.88 4.48 -5.49
C VAL A 4 -3.19 3.71 -5.50
N CYS A 5 -3.15 2.48 -6.01
CA CYS A 5 -4.30 1.57 -6.07
C CYS A 5 -4.06 0.32 -5.22
N PHE A 6 -4.96 0.02 -4.28
CA PHE A 6 -4.91 -1.20 -3.49
C PHE A 6 -5.88 -2.23 -4.07
N VAL A 7 -5.38 -3.43 -4.39
CA VAL A 7 -6.17 -4.49 -5.03
C VAL A 7 -6.21 -5.74 -4.14
N CYS A 8 -7.40 -6.30 -3.94
CA CYS A 8 -7.61 -7.63 -3.37
C CYS A 8 -8.83 -8.29 -4.01
N THR A 9 -9.02 -9.59 -3.79
CA THR A 9 -10.08 -10.37 -4.48
C THR A 9 -11.49 -9.83 -4.23
N GLY A 10 -11.82 -9.46 -2.99
CA GLY A 10 -13.18 -9.13 -2.59
C GLY A 10 -13.47 -7.64 -2.39
N THR A 11 -12.46 -6.77 -2.47
CA THR A 11 -12.56 -5.30 -2.25
C THR A 11 -13.24 -4.84 -0.96
N ILE A 12 -13.45 -5.70 0.03
CA ILE A 12 -14.20 -5.39 1.27
C ILE A 12 -13.35 -5.44 2.55
N CYS A 13 -12.22 -6.16 2.54
CA CYS A 13 -11.39 -6.34 3.73
C CYS A 13 -10.00 -5.73 3.56
N ARG A 14 -9.15 -6.35 2.71
CA ARG A 14 -7.73 -5.98 2.57
C ARG A 14 -7.52 -4.62 1.89
N SER A 15 -8.11 -4.39 0.72
CA SER A 15 -7.90 -3.13 0.00
C SER A 15 -8.54 -1.90 0.68
N PRO A 16 -9.76 -1.93 1.27
CA PRO A 16 -10.28 -0.76 1.98
C PRO A 16 -9.52 -0.43 3.26
N MET A 17 -9.02 -1.46 3.95
CA MET A 17 -8.17 -1.28 5.13
C MET A 17 -6.84 -0.62 4.77
N ALA A 18 -6.17 -1.12 3.72
CA ALA A 18 -4.93 -0.53 3.22
C ALA A 18 -5.14 0.90 2.71
N GLU A 19 -6.24 1.16 2.00
CA GLU A 19 -6.59 2.51 1.55
C GLU A 19 -6.78 3.47 2.71
N SER A 20 -7.57 3.09 3.72
CA SER A 20 -7.86 3.96 4.87
C SER A 20 -6.60 4.27 5.67
N ALA A 21 -5.77 3.25 5.94
CA ALA A 21 -4.53 3.41 6.67
C ALA A 21 -3.52 4.29 5.90
N PHE A 22 -3.43 4.10 4.58
CA PHE A 22 -2.52 4.89 3.74
C PHE A 22 -2.98 6.33 3.57
N ARG A 23 -4.29 6.56 3.43
CA ARG A 23 -4.88 7.91 3.36
C ARG A 23 -4.59 8.72 4.62
N ALA A 24 -4.66 8.08 5.80
CA ALA A 24 -4.27 8.72 7.06
C ALA A 24 -2.80 9.15 7.03
N CYS A 25 -1.91 8.25 6.60
CA CYS A 25 -0.48 8.55 6.46
C CYS A 25 -0.17 9.71 5.52
N VAL A 26 -0.77 9.71 4.33
CA VAL A 26 -0.58 10.77 3.33
C VAL A 26 -1.07 12.11 3.87
N THR A 27 -2.15 12.11 4.66
CA THR A 27 -2.68 13.31 5.30
C THR A 27 -1.73 13.83 6.37
N GLU A 28 -1.24 12.94 7.25
CA GLU A 28 -0.26 13.25 8.29
C GLU A 28 1.06 13.79 7.70
N ALA A 29 1.48 13.26 6.56
CA ALA A 29 2.68 13.71 5.83
C ALA A 29 2.48 15.03 5.04
N GLY A 30 1.26 15.60 5.02
CA GLY A 30 0.95 16.82 4.25
C GLY A 30 0.90 16.60 2.73
N LEU A 31 0.90 15.36 2.26
CA LEU A 31 0.94 14.99 0.84
C LEU A 31 -0.46 14.79 0.22
N ALA A 32 -1.52 15.05 0.97
CA ALA A 32 -2.92 14.84 0.55
C ALA A 32 -3.31 15.57 -0.74
N ARG A 33 -2.60 16.64 -1.14
CA ARG A 33 -2.85 17.37 -2.40
C ARG A 33 -2.10 16.80 -3.61
N LEU A 34 -1.19 15.85 -3.40
CA LEU A 34 -0.31 15.30 -4.44
C LEU A 34 -0.59 13.83 -4.75
N VAL A 35 -1.22 13.11 -3.81
CA VAL A 35 -1.53 11.69 -3.93
C VAL A 35 -3.04 11.47 -4.01
N GLU A 36 -3.49 10.76 -5.04
CA GLU A 36 -4.88 10.36 -5.23
C GLU A 36 -5.01 8.82 -5.26
N VAL A 37 -6.14 8.30 -4.79
CA VAL A 37 -6.47 6.87 -4.89
C VAL A 37 -7.40 6.68 -6.10
N ASP A 38 -7.00 5.87 -7.07
CA ASP A 38 -7.73 5.62 -8.33
C ASP A 38 -7.52 4.15 -8.80
N SER A 39 -8.17 3.77 -9.90
CA SER A 39 -8.06 2.47 -10.60
C SER A 39 -6.86 2.41 -11.57
N ALA A 40 -6.48 1.20 -12.03
CA ALA A 40 -5.31 0.97 -12.89
C ALA A 40 -5.63 0.05 -14.09
N GLY A 41 -4.92 0.26 -15.21
CA GLY A 41 -5.03 -0.52 -16.47
C GLY A 41 -3.96 -1.61 -16.60
N THR A 42 -4.03 -2.46 -17.64
CA THR A 42 -3.07 -3.56 -17.84
C THR A 42 -1.65 -3.09 -18.18
N GLU A 43 -1.49 -1.89 -18.72
CA GLU A 43 -0.18 -1.26 -18.95
C GLU A 43 0.54 -0.86 -17.64
N ASP A 44 -0.17 -0.80 -16.51
CA ASP A 44 0.40 -0.50 -15.19
C ASP A 44 0.96 -1.75 -14.49
N ALA A 45 0.96 -2.93 -15.14
CA ALA A 45 1.40 -4.19 -14.54
C ALA A 45 2.81 -4.12 -13.92
N ALA A 46 3.73 -3.33 -14.51
CA ALA A 46 5.09 -3.14 -13.97
C ALA A 46 5.12 -2.35 -12.65
N LYS A 47 4.05 -1.62 -12.31
CA LYS A 47 3.88 -0.88 -11.06
C LYS A 47 3.24 -1.73 -9.96
N VAL A 48 2.78 -2.94 -10.29
CA VAL A 48 2.13 -3.84 -9.33
C VAL A 48 3.17 -4.47 -8.42
N ARG A 49 3.00 -4.29 -7.12
CA ARG A 49 3.86 -4.85 -6.08
C ARG A 49 2.99 -5.39 -4.95
N LEU A 50 3.47 -6.41 -4.24
CA LEU A 50 2.81 -6.93 -3.04
C LEU A 50 2.93 -5.87 -1.93
N LEU A 51 1.86 -5.62 -1.17
CA LEU A 51 1.90 -4.63 -0.09
C LEU A 51 3.05 -4.89 0.90
N ARG A 52 3.27 -6.16 1.26
CA ARG A 52 4.32 -6.52 2.20
C ARG A 52 5.73 -6.42 1.62
N SER A 53 5.94 -6.13 0.34
CA SER A 53 7.28 -5.78 -0.15
C SER A 53 7.78 -4.45 0.43
N TYR A 54 6.89 -3.63 0.99
CA TYR A 54 7.21 -2.37 1.66
C TYR A 54 7.41 -2.51 3.18
N ASP A 55 7.22 -3.72 3.73
CA ASP A 55 7.54 -4.03 5.12
C ASP A 55 8.98 -4.56 5.20
N PRO A 56 9.92 -3.84 5.84
CA PRO A 56 11.33 -4.27 5.91
C PRO A 56 11.53 -5.55 6.72
N ALA A 57 10.56 -5.94 7.56
CA ALA A 57 10.59 -7.18 8.32
C ALA A 57 9.92 -8.36 7.59
N ALA A 58 9.29 -8.12 6.43
CA ALA A 58 8.61 -9.17 5.68
C ALA A 58 9.59 -10.03 4.86
N PRO A 59 9.37 -11.36 4.81
CA PRO A 59 10.04 -12.21 3.85
C PRO A 59 9.73 -11.77 2.40
N ALA A 60 10.68 -12.01 1.49
CA ALA A 60 10.44 -11.79 0.06
C ALA A 60 9.23 -12.59 -0.43
N GLY A 61 8.33 -11.92 -1.17
CA GLY A 61 7.11 -12.55 -1.69
C GLY A 61 6.00 -12.79 -0.66
N ALA A 62 6.13 -12.27 0.57
CA ALA A 62 5.11 -12.45 1.59
C ALA A 62 3.78 -11.78 1.21
N ASP A 63 2.67 -12.49 1.46
CA ASP A 63 1.32 -11.99 1.22
C ASP A 63 0.64 -11.54 2.53
N VAL A 64 -0.42 -10.72 2.40
CA VAL A 64 -1.35 -10.39 3.49
C VAL A 64 -2.45 -11.46 3.52
N PRO A 65 -2.50 -12.32 4.56
CA PRO A 65 -3.50 -13.38 4.66
C PRO A 65 -4.92 -12.82 4.64
N ASP A 66 -5.84 -13.51 3.95
CA ASP A 66 -7.24 -13.11 3.91
C ASP A 66 -7.94 -13.38 5.26
N PRO A 67 -8.46 -12.35 5.96
CA PRO A 67 -9.16 -12.55 7.23
C PRO A 67 -10.62 -12.98 7.06
N TYR A 68 -11.18 -13.00 5.84
CA TYR A 68 -12.62 -13.06 5.60
C TYR A 68 -13.34 -14.26 6.24
N TYR A 69 -12.71 -15.44 6.25
CA TYR A 69 -13.26 -16.65 6.87
C TYR A 69 -12.72 -16.91 8.29
N GLY A 70 -12.01 -15.93 8.87
CA GLY A 70 -11.34 -16.03 10.17
C GLY A 70 -12.10 -15.38 11.33
N SER A 71 -11.45 -15.37 12.51
CA SER A 71 -11.90 -14.63 13.69
C SER A 71 -11.41 -13.18 13.67
N LEU A 72 -11.80 -12.41 14.70
CA LEU A 72 -11.30 -11.05 14.91
C LEU A 72 -9.75 -10.97 14.94
N ASP A 73 -9.08 -11.98 15.49
CA ASP A 73 -7.61 -12.07 15.50
C ASP A 73 -7.02 -12.05 14.08
N GLY A 74 -7.73 -12.63 13.11
CA GLY A 74 -7.37 -12.59 11.70
C GLY A 74 -7.38 -11.17 11.15
N PHE A 75 -8.40 -10.39 11.51
CA PHE A 75 -8.51 -8.98 11.13
C PHE A 75 -7.43 -8.12 11.81
N GLU A 76 -7.16 -8.32 13.09
CA GLU A 76 -6.09 -7.61 13.81
C GLU A 76 -4.71 -7.92 13.24
N LYS A 77 -4.45 -9.18 12.89
CA LYS A 77 -3.21 -9.58 12.22
C LYS A 77 -3.09 -8.93 10.85
N CYS A 78 -4.17 -8.89 10.07
CA CYS A 78 -4.20 -8.20 8.78
C CYS A 78 -3.85 -6.71 8.95
N LEU A 79 -4.49 -6.04 9.91
CA LEU A 79 -4.23 -4.62 10.20
C LEU A 79 -2.75 -4.38 10.56
N ARG A 80 -2.18 -5.18 11.47
CA ARG A 80 -0.77 -5.07 11.84
C ARG A 80 0.18 -5.20 10.66
N LEU A 81 -0.10 -6.10 9.71
CA LEU A 81 0.72 -6.27 8.51
C LEU A 81 0.60 -5.08 7.55
N VAL A 82 -0.59 -4.49 7.43
CA VAL A 82 -0.81 -3.26 6.64
C VAL A 82 -0.05 -2.09 7.27
N GLU A 83 -0.13 -1.93 8.58
CA GLU A 83 0.57 -0.86 9.32
C GLU A 83 2.09 -0.99 9.24
N ALA A 84 2.61 -2.23 9.29
CA ALA A 84 4.05 -2.50 9.16
C ALA A 84 4.62 -2.09 7.78
N ALA A 85 3.83 -2.26 6.71
CA ALA A 85 4.24 -1.90 5.35
C ALA A 85 4.07 -0.40 5.02
N ARG A 86 3.31 0.34 5.85
CA ARG A 86 2.94 1.74 5.61
C ARG A 86 4.14 2.68 5.43
N PRO A 87 5.20 2.63 6.26
CA PRO A 87 6.33 3.56 6.13
C PRO A 87 7.09 3.39 4.82
N GLY A 88 7.39 2.15 4.41
CA GLY A 88 8.10 1.89 3.16
C GLY A 88 7.28 2.23 1.92
N LEU A 89 5.94 2.11 2.00
CA LEU A 89 5.06 2.54 0.93
C LEU A 89 5.04 4.07 0.79
N LEU A 90 5.06 4.79 1.92
CA LEU A 90 5.14 6.25 1.94
C LEU A 90 6.45 6.75 1.33
N GLU A 91 7.59 6.16 1.73
CA GLU A 91 8.91 6.48 1.19
C GLU A 91 8.96 6.28 -0.34
N ALA A 92 8.47 5.14 -0.83
CA ALA A 92 8.43 4.87 -2.27
C ALA A 92 7.57 5.89 -3.05
N VAL A 93 6.51 6.40 -2.44
CA VAL A 93 5.66 7.44 -3.03
C VAL A 93 6.37 8.80 -3.01
N GLU A 94 7.06 9.14 -1.93
CA GLU A 94 7.87 10.35 -1.83
C GLU A 94 9.00 10.38 -2.87
N GLU A 95 9.71 9.26 -3.05
CA GLU A 95 10.73 9.11 -4.09
C GLU A 95 10.15 9.27 -5.50
N ALA A 96 8.98 8.69 -5.76
CA ALA A 96 8.33 8.81 -7.05
C ALA A 96 7.80 10.22 -7.34
N LEU A 97 7.45 10.98 -6.30
CA LEU A 97 7.05 12.39 -6.39
C LEU A 97 8.24 13.33 -6.62
N ASN A 98 9.41 12.98 -6.09
CA ASN A 98 10.67 13.70 -6.26
C ASN A 98 11.74 12.79 -6.87
N PRO A 99 11.62 12.44 -8.16
CA PRO A 99 12.67 11.68 -8.82
C PRO A 99 13.94 12.53 -8.80
N LYS A 100 14.91 12.20 -7.94
CA LYS A 100 16.27 12.69 -8.12
C LYS A 100 16.68 12.24 -9.52
N GLU A 101 17.17 13.17 -10.35
CA GLU A 101 17.78 12.84 -11.62
C GLU A 101 18.72 11.65 -11.40
N HIS A 102 18.38 10.52 -12.02
CA HIS A 102 19.29 9.40 -12.14
C HIS A 102 20.44 9.89 -13.02
N VAL A 103 21.49 10.41 -12.39
CA VAL A 103 22.74 10.74 -13.07
C VAL A 103 23.29 9.42 -13.64
N PRO A 104 23.55 9.34 -14.96
CA PRO A 104 23.93 8.11 -15.65
C PRO A 104 25.25 7.51 -15.15
#